data_AF-A0A0F0FMM5-F1
#
_entry.id   AF-A0A0F0FMM5-F1
#
_cell.length_a   1.000
_cell.length_b   1.000
_cell.length_c   1.000
_cell.angle_alpha   90.00
_cell.angle_beta   90.00
_cell.angle_gamma   90.00
#
_symmetry.space_group_name_H-M   'P 1'
#
loop_
_entity.id
_entity.type
_entity.pdbx_description
1 polymer ?
#
loop_
_entity_poly.entity_id
_entity_poly.type
_entity_poly.pdbx_seq_one_letter_code
_entity_poly.pdbx_strand_id
1 'polypeptide(L)'
;MLAATGVGAQTVEAMVSPTTLIVRDSGGARIVSLPGKPVLFCGLDPFVGWSARLIGATLRMEPGQPPAVESHGRTMSLTALLARDGWLRPETLDEGAQVALVERRGGWACAPKTEAFAQMSARVDPQILASIAMNESAYRGRPWPWTLNVAGRGMYFATREDAHAAINQLLSEKRCNFDVGIMQINWCYHGQRFASSWDALAPATNIRVAEAILTENLQRSGSAMKAVAWYHSADPSRGGPYLARFMNHFKQMDSRAQ
;
A
#
# COMPACT_ATOMS: atom_id res chain seq x y z
N MET A 1 43.45 -4.41 26.63
CA MET A 1 43.32 -4.86 25.23
C MET A 1 41.88 -5.27 25.03
N LEU A 2 41.02 -4.35 24.55
CA LEU A 2 39.64 -4.69 24.21
C LEU A 2 39.68 -5.54 22.94
N ALA A 3 39.27 -6.80 23.05
CA ALA A 3 39.09 -7.67 21.90
C ALA A 3 38.00 -7.07 21.02
N ALA A 4 38.38 -6.63 19.81
CA ALA A 4 37.43 -6.42 18.73
C ALA A 4 36.81 -7.79 18.44
N THR A 5 35.59 -8.02 18.92
CA THR A 5 34.79 -9.18 18.53
C THR A 5 34.53 -9.05 17.04
N GLY A 6 35.24 -9.88 16.26
CA GLY A 6 35.04 -9.95 14.82
C GLY A 6 33.56 -10.16 14.51
N VAL A 7 33.04 -9.38 13.56
CA VAL A 7 31.70 -9.56 13.00
C VAL A 7 31.72 -10.88 12.22
N GLY A 8 31.49 -11.99 12.92
CA GLY A 8 31.34 -13.29 12.31
C GLY A 8 30.15 -13.29 11.36
N ALA A 9 30.34 -13.87 10.17
CA ALA A 9 29.25 -14.10 9.23
C ALA A 9 28.16 -14.91 9.91
N GLN A 10 26.97 -14.32 10.05
CA GLN A 10 25.82 -14.98 10.66
C GLN A 10 24.96 -15.56 9.56
N THR A 11 24.56 -16.83 9.71
CA THR A 11 23.71 -17.50 8.73
C THR A 11 22.30 -17.64 9.28
N VAL A 12 21.28 -17.45 8.44
CA VAL A 12 19.89 -17.70 8.82
C VAL A 12 19.69 -19.21 8.95
N GLU A 13 19.37 -19.67 10.15
CA GLU A 13 19.04 -21.09 10.40
C GLU A 13 17.55 -21.35 10.23
N ALA A 14 16.70 -20.43 10.70
CA ALA A 14 15.26 -20.52 10.56
C ALA A 14 14.59 -19.15 10.57
N MET A 15 13.48 -19.05 9.84
CA MET A 15 12.58 -17.90 9.88
C MET A 15 11.31 -18.31 10.65
N VAL A 16 11.24 -17.97 11.94
CA VAL A 16 10.16 -18.39 12.85
C VAL A 16 8.88 -17.60 12.58
N SER A 17 9.02 -16.30 12.32
CA SER A 17 7.94 -15.39 11.95
C SER A 17 8.52 -14.22 11.14
N PRO A 18 7.70 -13.33 10.57
CA PRO A 18 8.23 -12.14 9.90
C PRO A 18 9.07 -11.22 10.79
N THR A 19 8.95 -11.32 12.11
CA THR A 19 9.69 -10.50 13.09
C THR A 19 10.70 -11.29 13.91
N THR A 20 10.84 -12.60 13.68
CA THR A 20 11.68 -13.47 14.51
C THR A 20 12.40 -14.49 13.66
N LEU A 21 13.72 -14.53 13.76
CA LEU A 21 14.57 -15.49 13.07
C LEU A 21 15.61 -16.07 14.03
N ILE A 22 16.08 -17.27 13.69
CA ILE A 22 17.22 -17.90 14.35
C ILE A 22 18.42 -17.73 13.42
N VAL A 23 19.50 -17.18 13.96
CA VAL A 23 20.77 -17.04 13.26
C VAL A 23 21.84 -17.88 13.96
N ARG A 24 22.76 -18.41 13.18
CA ARG A 24 23.90 -19.19 13.68
C ARG A 24 25.21 -18.56 13.30
N ASP A 25 26.11 -18.47 14.28
CA ASP A 25 27.52 -18.15 14.10
C ASP A 25 28.41 -19.17 14.84
N SER A 26 29.72 -18.88 14.95
CA SER A 26 30.68 -19.74 15.66
C SER A 26 30.38 -19.87 17.16
N GLY A 27 29.60 -18.97 17.74
CA GLY A 27 29.15 -19.00 19.13
C GLY A 27 27.84 -19.77 19.34
N GLY A 28 27.20 -20.26 18.28
CA GLY A 28 25.97 -21.05 18.34
C GLY A 28 24.75 -20.35 17.73
N ALA A 29 23.57 -20.91 17.99
CA ALA A 29 22.30 -20.37 17.51
C ALA A 29 21.75 -19.33 18.48
N ARG A 30 21.20 -18.24 17.95
CA ARG A 30 20.51 -17.21 18.73
C ARG A 30 19.29 -16.67 18.01
N ILE A 31 18.33 -16.19 18.80
CA ILE A 31 17.14 -15.51 18.29
C ILE A 31 17.48 -14.05 17.98
N VAL A 32 17.05 -13.58 16.83
CA VAL A 32 17.08 -12.18 16.43
C VAL A 32 15.63 -11.73 16.23
N SER A 33 15.31 -10.56 16.78
CA SER A 33 14.01 -9.91 16.59
C SER A 33 14.16 -8.73 15.64
N LEU A 34 13.21 -8.59 14.72
CA LEU A 34 13.14 -7.48 13.77
C LEU A 34 12.05 -6.50 14.21
N PRO A 35 12.26 -5.17 14.04
CA PRO A 35 11.22 -4.18 14.32
C PRO A 35 10.08 -4.26 13.30
N GLY A 36 8.90 -3.77 13.69
CA GLY A 36 7.68 -3.76 12.88
C GLY A 36 6.63 -4.77 13.36
N LYS A 37 5.53 -4.89 12.62
CA LYS A 37 4.45 -5.85 12.90
C LYS A 37 4.39 -6.93 11.81
N PRO A 38 4.23 -8.21 12.17
CA PRO A 38 4.10 -9.26 11.17
C PRO A 38 2.79 -9.11 10.39
N VAL A 39 2.83 -9.38 9.08
CA VAL A 39 1.67 -9.40 8.19
C VAL A 39 1.33 -10.86 7.90
N LEU A 40 0.33 -11.38 8.59
CA LEU A 40 -0.04 -12.80 8.58
C LEU A 40 -1.54 -13.02 8.30
N PHE A 41 -2.19 -12.15 7.50
CA PHE A 41 -3.61 -12.35 7.16
C PHE A 41 -3.85 -13.68 6.43
N CYS A 42 -2.84 -14.23 5.73
CA CYS A 42 -2.91 -15.56 5.12
C CYS A 42 -2.44 -16.71 6.02
N GLY A 43 -2.15 -16.45 7.31
CA GLY A 43 -1.53 -17.40 8.22
C GLY A 43 -0.01 -17.48 8.10
N LEU A 44 0.59 -18.33 8.93
CA LEU A 44 2.05 -18.48 9.05
C LEU A 44 2.65 -19.36 7.94
N ASP A 45 1.96 -20.40 7.50
CA ASP A 45 2.52 -21.37 6.54
C ASP A 45 2.95 -20.75 5.21
N PRO A 46 2.17 -19.83 4.58
CA PRO A 46 2.62 -19.14 3.37
C PRO A 46 3.90 -18.32 3.58
N PHE A 47 4.06 -17.72 4.77
CA PHE A 47 5.29 -17.02 5.13
C PHE A 47 6.46 -17.98 5.27
N VAL A 48 6.28 -19.12 5.96
CA VAL A 48 7.32 -20.15 6.10
C VAL A 48 7.77 -20.65 4.73
N GLY A 49 6.83 -20.94 3.83
CA GLY A 49 7.14 -21.33 2.46
C GLY A 49 7.92 -20.27 1.68
N TRP A 50 7.49 -19.00 1.76
CA TRP A 50 8.19 -17.88 1.13
C TRP A 50 9.60 -17.68 1.72
N SER A 51 9.75 -17.81 3.04
CA SER A 51 10.98 -17.48 3.78
C SER A 51 12.05 -18.58 3.71
N ALA A 52 11.71 -19.79 3.25
CA ALA A 52 12.65 -20.90 3.08
C ALA A 52 13.88 -20.52 2.23
N ARG A 53 13.72 -19.62 1.26
CA ARG A 53 14.84 -19.12 0.42
C ARG A 53 15.88 -18.29 1.18
N LEU A 54 15.55 -17.82 2.38
CA LEU A 54 16.45 -17.05 3.23
C LEU A 54 17.29 -17.97 4.11
N ILE A 55 16.89 -19.24 4.29
CA ILE A 55 17.64 -20.20 5.10
C ILE A 55 19.00 -20.45 4.44
N GLY A 56 20.06 -20.37 5.24
CA GLY A 56 21.46 -20.43 4.80
C GLY A 56 22.04 -19.10 4.31
N ALA A 57 21.21 -18.05 4.13
CA ALA A 57 21.72 -16.75 3.71
C ALA A 57 22.60 -16.12 4.80
N THR A 58 23.69 -15.48 4.37
CA THR A 58 24.54 -14.70 5.27
C THR A 58 23.93 -13.32 5.53
N LEU A 59 23.81 -12.96 6.80
CA LEU A 59 23.37 -11.65 7.24
C LEU A 59 24.57 -10.77 7.57
N ARG A 60 24.53 -9.54 7.07
CA ARG A 60 25.39 -8.45 7.54
C ARG A 60 24.72 -7.80 8.74
N MET A 61 25.44 -7.77 9.86
CA MET A 61 24.95 -7.31 11.15
C MET A 61 25.79 -6.12 11.60
N GLU A 62 25.17 -4.95 11.73
CA GLU A 62 25.81 -3.73 12.21
C GLU A 62 25.09 -3.22 13.46
N PRO A 63 25.82 -2.76 14.49
CA PRO A 63 25.19 -2.20 15.70
C PRO A 63 24.22 -1.07 15.36
N GLY A 64 23.00 -1.15 15.87
CA GLY A 64 21.96 -0.14 15.67
C GLY A 64 21.30 -0.16 14.29
N GLN A 65 21.66 -1.07 13.39
CA GLN A 65 21.01 -1.24 12.10
C GLN A 65 20.24 -2.56 12.02
N PRO A 66 19.13 -2.62 11.27
CA PRO A 66 18.48 -3.89 10.97
C PRO A 66 19.44 -4.83 10.22
N PRO A 67 19.35 -6.15 10.43
CA PRO A 67 20.09 -7.15 9.65
C PRO A 67 19.91 -6.91 8.15
N ALA A 68 20.98 -7.07 7.37
CA ALA A 68 20.93 -6.93 5.91
C ALA A 68 21.31 -8.24 5.20
N VAL A 69 20.75 -8.46 4.02
CA VAL A 69 20.93 -9.65 3.19
C VAL A 69 21.19 -9.23 1.74
N GLU A 70 22.01 -10.01 1.03
CA GLU A 70 22.18 -9.85 -0.41
C GLU A 70 20.95 -10.36 -1.15
N SER A 71 20.38 -9.54 -2.03
CA SER A 71 19.23 -9.90 -2.86
C SER A 71 19.36 -9.25 -4.23
N HIS A 72 19.37 -10.08 -5.28
CA HIS A 72 19.54 -9.64 -6.67
C HIS A 72 20.78 -8.75 -6.89
N GLY A 73 21.90 -9.10 -6.26
CA GLY A 73 23.17 -8.37 -6.38
C GLY A 73 23.17 -7.00 -5.67
N ARG A 74 22.22 -6.75 -4.77
CA ARG A 74 22.18 -5.56 -3.92
C ARG A 74 22.01 -5.96 -2.45
N THR A 75 22.81 -5.34 -1.59
CA THR A 75 22.57 -5.41 -0.14
C THR A 75 21.29 -4.65 0.20
N MET A 76 20.38 -5.30 0.92
CA MET A 76 19.18 -4.65 1.45
C MET A 76 18.91 -5.08 2.88
N SER A 77 18.31 -4.19 3.66
CA SER A 77 17.80 -4.55 4.97
C SER A 77 16.77 -5.68 4.87
N LEU A 78 16.84 -6.64 5.78
CA LEU A 78 15.89 -7.74 5.89
C LEU A 78 14.47 -7.22 6.18
N THR A 79 14.32 -6.16 6.98
CA THR A 79 13.01 -5.54 7.23
C THR A 79 12.45 -4.90 5.96
N ALA A 80 13.29 -4.22 5.17
CA ALA A 80 12.88 -3.65 3.89
C ALA A 80 12.47 -4.73 2.88
N LEU A 81 13.21 -5.85 2.82
CA LEU A 81 12.87 -7.00 1.99
C LEU A 81 11.51 -7.60 2.38
N LEU A 82 11.30 -7.84 3.68
CA LEU A 82 10.05 -8.37 4.22
C LEU A 82 8.86 -7.42 3.96
N ALA A 83 9.07 -6.11 4.11
CA ALA A 83 8.05 -5.11 3.85
C ALA A 83 7.65 -5.04 2.37
N ARG A 84 8.65 -4.98 1.48
CA ARG A 84 8.46 -4.97 0.01
C ARG A 84 7.71 -6.19 -0.50
N ASP A 85 7.95 -7.34 0.12
CA ASP A 85 7.32 -8.61 -0.25
C ASP A 85 6.01 -8.88 0.52
N GLY A 86 5.61 -7.99 1.43
CA GLY A 86 4.30 -8.02 2.08
C GLY A 86 4.19 -8.92 3.31
N TRP A 87 5.29 -9.15 4.04
CA TRP A 87 5.32 -9.96 5.26
C TRP A 87 5.55 -9.16 6.53
N LEU A 88 6.00 -7.91 6.41
CA LEU A 88 6.25 -7.03 7.54
C LEU A 88 5.61 -5.66 7.28
N ARG A 89 4.95 -5.13 8.31
CA ARG A 89 4.48 -3.75 8.33
C ARG A 89 5.47 -2.91 9.16
N PRO A 90 6.25 -2.00 8.54
CA PRO A 90 7.11 -1.09 9.29
C PRO A 90 6.29 -0.14 10.17
N GLU A 91 6.94 0.54 11.11
CA GLU A 91 6.28 1.55 11.95
C GLU A 91 5.70 2.70 11.13
N THR A 92 6.45 3.15 10.13
CA THR A 92 6.01 4.09 9.10
C THR A 92 6.00 3.38 7.75
N LEU A 93 4.88 3.45 7.04
CA LEU A 93 4.75 2.84 5.71
C LEU A 93 5.60 3.59 4.67
N ASP A 94 6.78 3.05 4.40
CA ASP A 94 7.59 3.45 3.25
C ASP A 94 6.90 3.10 1.93
N GLU A 95 7.49 3.54 0.82
CA GLU A 95 6.96 3.30 -0.52
C GLU A 95 6.79 1.80 -0.82
N GLY A 96 7.77 0.97 -0.44
CA GLY A 96 7.73 -0.48 -0.68
C GLY A 96 6.59 -1.16 0.08
N ALA A 97 6.37 -0.78 1.33
CA ALA A 97 5.29 -1.28 2.17
C ALA A 97 3.91 -0.82 1.66
N GLN A 98 3.80 0.44 1.21
CA GLN A 98 2.58 0.94 0.60
C GLN A 98 2.23 0.14 -0.65
N VAL A 99 3.19 -0.07 -1.56
CA VAL A 99 3.03 -0.86 -2.79
C VAL A 99 2.65 -2.31 -2.47
N ALA A 100 3.35 -2.96 -1.54
CA ALA A 100 3.06 -4.33 -1.14
C ALA A 100 1.62 -4.49 -0.61
N LEU A 101 1.16 -3.52 0.16
CA LEU A 101 -0.19 -3.48 0.72
C LEU A 101 -1.27 -3.34 -0.38
N VAL A 102 -1.14 -2.38 -1.28
CA VAL A 102 -2.14 -2.14 -2.34
C VAL A 102 -2.12 -3.20 -3.44
N GLU A 103 -0.96 -3.78 -3.73
CA GLU A 103 -0.83 -4.89 -4.69
C GLU A 103 -1.16 -6.26 -4.09
N ARG A 104 -1.42 -6.32 -2.78
CA ARG A 104 -1.76 -7.56 -2.06
C ARG A 104 -0.65 -8.61 -2.09
N ARG A 105 0.62 -8.18 -1.96
CA ARG A 105 1.78 -9.07 -1.90
C ARG A 105 1.84 -9.80 -0.55
N GLY A 106 2.39 -11.01 -0.56
CA GLY A 106 2.64 -11.79 0.66
C GLY A 106 1.39 -11.96 1.51
N GLY A 107 1.52 -11.67 2.81
CA GLY A 107 0.42 -11.79 3.77
C GLY A 107 -0.75 -10.87 3.45
N TRP A 108 -0.56 -9.74 2.75
CA TRP A 108 -1.65 -8.84 2.36
C TRP A 108 -2.63 -9.47 1.36
N ALA A 109 -2.26 -10.58 0.69
CA ALA A 109 -3.12 -11.30 -0.24
C ALA A 109 -4.51 -11.64 0.35
N CYS A 110 -4.57 -11.95 1.65
CA CYS A 110 -5.78 -12.34 2.35
C CYS A 110 -6.40 -11.21 3.20
N ALA A 111 -5.82 -10.01 3.17
CA ALA A 111 -6.31 -8.88 3.95
C ALA A 111 -7.71 -8.41 3.48
N PRO A 112 -8.54 -7.81 4.34
CA PRO A 112 -9.81 -7.21 3.92
C PRO A 112 -9.58 -6.06 2.95
N LYS A 113 -10.58 -5.73 2.11
CA LYS A 113 -10.49 -4.63 1.14
C LYS A 113 -10.24 -3.27 1.79
N THR A 114 -10.64 -3.12 3.05
CA THR A 114 -10.47 -1.94 3.87
C THR A 114 -9.05 -1.74 4.38
N GLU A 115 -8.19 -2.76 4.34
CA GLU A 115 -6.90 -2.74 5.02
C GLU A 115 -5.99 -1.59 4.56
N ALA A 116 -5.87 -1.38 3.24
CA ALA A 116 -5.06 -0.29 2.70
C ALA A 116 -5.51 1.09 3.22
N PHE A 117 -6.81 1.28 3.37
CA PHE A 117 -7.40 2.52 3.87
C PHE A 117 -7.22 2.61 5.38
N ALA A 118 -7.45 1.53 6.14
CA ALA A 118 -7.23 1.50 7.59
C ALA A 118 -5.79 1.86 7.99
N GLN A 119 -4.82 1.51 7.13
CA GLN A 119 -3.41 1.80 7.35
C GLN A 119 -2.98 3.21 6.92
N MET A 120 -3.73 3.89 6.05
CA MET A 120 -3.30 5.13 5.39
C MET A 120 -4.25 6.32 5.59
N SER A 121 -5.51 6.09 5.98
CA SER A 121 -6.50 7.14 6.28
C SER A 121 -6.25 7.74 7.65
N ALA A 122 -6.58 9.02 7.82
CA ALA A 122 -6.46 9.70 9.11
C ALA A 122 -7.79 10.27 9.63
N ARG A 123 -8.78 10.48 8.77
CA ARG A 123 -9.97 11.30 9.07
C ARG A 123 -11.28 10.66 8.63
N VAL A 124 -11.26 9.90 7.53
CA VAL A 124 -12.46 9.27 6.98
C VAL A 124 -12.42 7.78 7.26
N ASP A 125 -13.60 7.22 7.57
CA ASP A 125 -13.76 5.80 7.83
C ASP A 125 -13.18 4.95 6.66
N PRO A 126 -12.33 3.94 6.95
CA PRO A 126 -11.74 3.07 5.93
C PRO A 126 -12.74 2.36 5.03
N GLN A 127 -13.92 2.00 5.54
CA GLN A 127 -14.98 1.35 4.78
C GLN A 127 -15.62 2.31 3.79
N ILE A 128 -15.79 3.58 4.16
CA ILE A 128 -16.26 4.63 3.23
C ILE A 128 -15.23 4.80 2.10
N LEU A 129 -13.95 4.98 2.44
CA LEU A 129 -12.88 5.15 1.44
C LEU A 129 -12.75 3.93 0.53
N ALA A 130 -12.76 2.71 1.09
CA ALA A 130 -12.70 1.49 0.30
C ALA A 130 -13.90 1.35 -0.64
N SER A 131 -15.10 1.77 -0.21
CA SER A 131 -16.31 1.71 -1.04
C SER A 131 -16.27 2.71 -2.18
N ILE A 132 -15.74 3.91 -1.95
CA ILE A 132 -15.45 4.90 -3.00
C ILE A 132 -14.42 4.32 -3.97
N ALA A 133 -13.29 3.83 -3.47
CA ALA A 133 -12.22 3.31 -4.31
C ALA A 133 -12.66 2.10 -5.17
N MET A 134 -13.58 1.27 -4.68
CA MET A 134 -14.21 0.21 -5.47
C MET A 134 -15.09 0.74 -6.60
N ASN A 135 -15.68 1.91 -6.44
CA ASN A 135 -16.46 2.55 -7.50
C ASN A 135 -15.54 3.18 -8.55
N GLU A 136 -14.41 3.71 -8.10
CA GLU A 136 -13.51 4.55 -8.88
C GLU A 136 -12.43 3.75 -9.62
N SER A 137 -11.74 2.85 -8.93
CA SER A 137 -10.53 2.18 -9.45
C SER A 137 -10.61 0.65 -9.39
N ALA A 138 -11.80 0.06 -9.35
CA ALA A 138 -11.92 -1.39 -9.28
C ALA A 138 -11.32 -2.08 -10.51
N TYR A 139 -10.38 -2.98 -10.26
CA TYR A 139 -9.78 -3.87 -11.22
C TYR A 139 -9.67 -5.26 -10.60
N ARG A 140 -10.20 -6.28 -11.29
CA ARG A 140 -10.24 -7.68 -10.80
C ARG A 140 -10.79 -7.78 -9.36
N GLY A 141 -11.84 -7.01 -9.06
CA GLY A 141 -12.57 -7.07 -7.80
C GLY A 141 -11.94 -6.32 -6.61
N ARG A 142 -10.92 -5.49 -6.83
CA ARG A 142 -10.26 -4.68 -5.79
C ARG A 142 -9.90 -3.28 -6.30
N PRO A 143 -9.77 -2.26 -5.44
CA PRO A 143 -9.21 -0.98 -5.85
C PRO A 143 -7.77 -1.16 -6.33
N TRP A 144 -7.43 -0.55 -7.46
CA TRP A 144 -6.11 -0.67 -8.06
C TRP A 144 -5.41 0.68 -8.14
N PRO A 145 -4.23 0.84 -7.53
CA PRO A 145 -3.56 2.14 -7.41
C PRO A 145 -2.96 2.65 -8.71
N TRP A 146 -2.61 1.76 -9.64
CA TRP A 146 -2.02 2.12 -10.93
C TRP A 146 -3.11 2.27 -11.98
N THR A 147 -4.13 3.05 -11.65
CA THR A 147 -5.30 3.29 -12.50
C THR A 147 -5.33 4.73 -12.95
N LEU A 148 -5.54 4.94 -14.25
CA LEU A 148 -5.88 6.24 -14.82
C LEU A 148 -7.26 6.16 -15.47
N ASN A 149 -8.04 7.23 -15.38
CA ASN A 149 -9.21 7.42 -16.24
C ASN A 149 -8.97 8.62 -17.12
N VAL A 150 -8.89 8.42 -18.43
CA VAL A 150 -8.61 9.48 -19.40
C VAL A 150 -9.87 9.72 -20.21
N ALA A 151 -10.58 10.82 -19.92
CA ALA A 151 -11.83 11.19 -20.61
C ALA A 151 -12.88 10.06 -20.67
N GLY A 152 -13.05 9.33 -19.56
CA GLY A 152 -14.01 8.22 -19.43
C GLY A 152 -13.43 6.84 -19.78
N ARG A 153 -12.19 6.77 -20.27
CA ARG A 153 -11.51 5.50 -20.56
C ARG A 153 -10.59 5.11 -19.40
N GLY A 154 -10.99 4.07 -18.68
CA GLY A 154 -10.15 3.42 -17.66
C GLY A 154 -8.93 2.72 -18.27
N MET A 155 -7.77 2.91 -17.67
CA MET A 155 -6.49 2.29 -17.99
C MET A 155 -5.89 1.73 -16.70
N TYR A 156 -5.53 0.45 -16.71
CA TYR A 156 -5.00 -0.27 -15.55
C TYR A 156 -3.59 -0.76 -15.87
N PHE A 157 -2.60 -0.27 -15.14
CA PHE A 157 -1.18 -0.55 -15.37
C PHE A 157 -0.67 -1.61 -14.40
N ALA A 158 0.39 -2.32 -14.78
CA ALA A 158 0.98 -3.33 -13.90
C ALA A 158 1.78 -2.69 -12.75
N THR A 159 2.42 -1.55 -13.02
CA THR A 159 3.35 -0.88 -12.10
C THR A 159 3.05 0.61 -11.98
N ARG A 160 3.57 1.23 -10.92
CA ARG A 160 3.51 2.69 -10.71
C ARG A 160 4.25 3.43 -11.81
N GLU A 161 5.38 2.89 -12.25
CA GLU A 161 6.24 3.43 -13.30
C GLU A 161 5.51 3.51 -14.63
N ASP A 162 4.81 2.45 -15.03
CA ASP A 162 4.02 2.42 -16.26
C ASP A 162 2.90 3.47 -16.23
N ALA A 163 2.18 3.57 -15.10
CA ALA A 163 1.16 4.59 -14.91
C ALA A 163 1.75 6.00 -14.96
N HIS A 164 2.91 6.22 -14.33
CA HIS A 164 3.58 7.51 -14.32
C HIS A 164 4.08 7.91 -15.72
N ALA A 165 4.61 6.96 -16.49
CA ALA A 165 5.00 7.18 -17.89
C ALA A 165 3.78 7.65 -18.72
N ALA A 166 2.62 7.01 -18.54
CA ALA A 166 1.38 7.43 -19.19
C ALA A 166 0.94 8.84 -18.75
N ILE A 167 1.04 9.18 -17.46
CA ILE A 167 0.76 10.55 -16.98
C ILE A 167 1.70 11.56 -17.66
N ASN A 168 3.00 11.28 -17.73
CA ASN A 168 3.97 12.19 -18.34
C ASN A 168 3.70 12.41 -19.83
N GLN A 169 3.24 11.37 -20.55
CA GLN A 169 2.78 11.53 -21.92
C GLN A 169 1.58 12.50 -22.00
N LEU A 170 0.53 12.29 -21.18
CA LEU A 170 -0.64 13.17 -21.15
C LEU A 170 -0.26 14.63 -20.86
N LEU A 171 0.63 14.84 -19.89
CA LEU A 171 1.11 16.18 -19.53
C LEU A 171 1.92 16.83 -20.67
N SER A 172 2.75 16.07 -21.38
CA SER A 172 3.49 16.59 -22.55
C SER A 172 2.56 17.03 -23.68
N GLU A 173 1.39 16.39 -23.81
CA GLU A 173 0.32 16.74 -24.73
C GLU A 173 -0.58 17.88 -24.19
N LYS A 174 -0.23 18.48 -23.04
CA LYS A 174 -1.03 19.50 -22.32
C LYS A 174 -2.43 19.04 -21.94
N ARG A 175 -2.62 17.74 -21.75
CA ARG A 175 -3.90 17.16 -21.31
C ARG A 175 -3.90 17.07 -19.80
N CYS A 176 -4.87 17.72 -19.15
CA CYS A 176 -5.06 17.68 -17.70
C CYS A 176 -6.30 16.87 -17.28
N ASN A 177 -7.24 16.61 -18.21
CA ASN A 177 -8.52 15.96 -17.89
C ASN A 177 -8.37 14.44 -17.81
N PHE A 178 -7.76 13.98 -16.74
CA PHE A 178 -7.64 12.58 -16.38
C PHE A 178 -7.66 12.42 -14.86
N ASP A 179 -8.13 11.28 -14.38
CA ASP A 179 -8.17 10.92 -12.98
C ASP A 179 -7.01 9.98 -12.64
N VAL A 180 -6.42 10.15 -11.45
CA VAL A 180 -5.21 9.43 -11.04
C VAL A 180 -5.44 8.63 -9.76
N GLY A 181 -4.96 7.39 -9.79
CA GLY A 181 -4.65 6.63 -8.58
C GLY A 181 -5.83 5.87 -7.99
N ILE A 182 -5.62 5.31 -6.80
CA ILE A 182 -6.60 4.44 -6.11
C ILE A 182 -7.94 5.13 -5.83
N MET A 183 -7.95 6.46 -5.68
CA MET A 183 -9.15 7.28 -5.45
C MET A 183 -9.62 8.08 -6.68
N GLN A 184 -8.97 7.91 -7.84
CA GLN A 184 -9.31 8.64 -9.08
C GLN A 184 -9.45 10.16 -8.88
N ILE A 185 -8.38 10.79 -8.37
CA ILE A 185 -8.35 12.25 -8.21
C ILE A 185 -8.12 12.92 -9.56
N ASN A 186 -9.07 13.76 -9.99
CA ASN A 186 -8.93 14.49 -11.26
C ASN A 186 -7.75 15.46 -11.24
N TRP A 187 -6.84 15.31 -12.19
CA TRP A 187 -5.63 16.10 -12.28
C TRP A 187 -5.90 17.57 -12.61
N CYS A 188 -6.87 17.86 -13.48
CA CYS A 188 -7.15 19.25 -13.88
C CYS A 188 -7.71 20.10 -12.72
N TYR A 189 -8.49 19.49 -11.82
CA TYR A 189 -9.08 20.19 -10.68
C TYR A 189 -8.23 20.16 -9.40
N HIS A 190 -7.45 19.10 -9.20
CA HIS A 190 -6.80 18.82 -7.93
C HIS A 190 -5.30 18.50 -8.04
N GLY A 191 -4.70 18.56 -9.23
CA GLY A 191 -3.27 18.29 -9.45
C GLY A 191 -2.34 19.13 -8.56
N GLN A 192 -2.71 20.37 -8.27
CA GLN A 192 -2.01 21.30 -7.39
C GLN A 192 -1.93 20.85 -5.92
N ARG A 193 -2.73 19.83 -5.52
CA ARG A 193 -2.67 19.24 -4.17
C ARG A 193 -1.54 18.21 -4.03
N PHE A 194 -0.89 17.85 -5.13
CA PHE A 194 0.24 16.94 -5.15
C PHE A 194 1.54 17.71 -5.42
N ALA A 195 2.64 17.26 -4.82
CA ALA A 195 3.96 17.83 -5.13
C ALA A 195 4.45 17.41 -6.52
N SER A 196 3.98 16.28 -7.05
CA SER A 196 4.31 15.77 -8.38
C SER A 196 3.26 14.79 -8.91
N SER A 197 3.31 14.46 -10.20
CA SER A 197 2.53 13.36 -10.79
C SER A 197 2.90 11.99 -10.21
N TRP A 198 4.17 11.82 -9.83
CA TRP A 198 4.61 10.64 -9.08
C TRP A 198 3.86 10.55 -7.76
N ASP A 199 3.82 11.61 -6.96
CA ASP A 199 3.14 11.64 -5.66
C ASP A 199 1.63 11.43 -5.75
N ALA A 200 1.01 11.83 -6.87
CA ALA A 200 -0.40 11.55 -7.12
C ALA A 200 -0.70 10.05 -7.23
N LEU A 201 0.28 9.23 -7.63
CA LEU A 201 0.17 7.76 -7.63
C LEU A 201 0.54 7.14 -6.27
N ALA A 202 1.16 7.86 -5.32
CA ALA A 202 1.44 7.32 -4.01
C ALA A 202 0.11 7.04 -3.26
N PRO A 203 -0.20 5.77 -2.90
CA PRO A 203 -1.52 5.44 -2.33
C PRO A 203 -1.89 6.27 -1.11
N ALA A 204 -0.95 6.47 -0.17
CA ALA A 204 -1.21 7.25 1.04
C ALA A 204 -1.49 8.73 0.73
N THR A 205 -0.77 9.33 -0.22
CA THR A 205 -0.99 10.73 -0.61
C THR A 205 -2.30 10.88 -1.38
N ASN A 206 -2.60 9.96 -2.29
CA ASN A 206 -3.85 9.93 -3.05
C ASN A 206 -5.07 9.81 -2.12
N ILE A 207 -5.02 8.91 -1.12
CA ILE A 207 -6.05 8.76 -0.08
C ILE A 207 -6.18 10.05 0.73
N ARG A 208 -5.08 10.64 1.19
CA ARG A 208 -5.12 11.89 1.98
C ARG A 208 -5.77 13.05 1.23
N VAL A 209 -5.50 13.18 -0.07
CA VAL A 209 -6.16 14.19 -0.92
C VAL A 209 -7.64 13.89 -1.07
N ALA A 210 -8.04 12.63 -1.23
CA ALA A 210 -9.45 12.23 -1.24
C ALA A 210 -10.16 12.59 0.08
N GLU A 211 -9.52 12.32 1.23
CA GLU A 211 -10.06 12.69 2.55
C GLU A 211 -10.27 14.20 2.68
N ALA A 212 -9.35 15.01 2.16
CA ALA A 212 -9.49 16.47 2.16
C ALA A 212 -10.71 16.90 1.33
N ILE A 213 -10.88 16.37 0.12
CA ILE A 213 -12.04 16.66 -0.75
C ILE A 213 -13.35 16.25 -0.07
N LEU A 214 -13.39 15.05 0.53
CA LEU A 214 -14.58 14.57 1.25
C LEU A 214 -14.90 15.45 2.46
N THR A 215 -13.89 15.91 3.20
CA THR A 215 -14.06 16.81 4.34
C THR A 215 -14.61 18.17 3.89
N GLU A 216 -14.07 18.74 2.81
CA GLU A 216 -14.57 19.99 2.21
C GLU A 216 -16.02 19.84 1.73
N ASN A 217 -16.35 18.72 1.09
CA ASN A 217 -17.72 18.42 0.66
C ASN A 217 -18.68 18.26 1.86
N LEU A 218 -18.23 17.63 2.95
CA LEU A 218 -19.02 17.49 4.17
C LEU A 218 -19.30 18.85 4.81
N GLN A 219 -18.29 19.71 4.92
CA GLN A 219 -18.44 21.07 5.45
C GLN A 219 -19.45 21.90 4.64
N ARG A 220 -19.40 21.78 3.31
CA ARG A 220 -20.31 22.52 2.41
C ARG A 220 -21.73 21.97 2.39
N SER A 221 -21.91 20.67 2.53
CA SER A 221 -23.21 20.01 2.38
C SER A 221 -23.95 19.73 3.69
N GLY A 222 -23.22 19.66 4.82
CA GLY A 222 -23.75 19.22 6.11
C GLY A 222 -24.20 17.76 6.16
N SER A 223 -23.90 16.95 5.12
CA SER A 223 -24.39 15.57 5.01
C SER A 223 -23.33 14.65 4.42
N ALA A 224 -22.99 13.58 5.14
CA ALA A 224 -22.02 12.58 4.69
C ALA A 224 -22.42 11.94 3.36
N MET A 225 -23.71 11.61 3.18
CA MET A 225 -24.22 11.07 1.92
C MET A 225 -24.05 12.04 0.75
N LYS A 226 -24.37 13.33 0.96
CA LYS A 226 -24.13 14.35 -0.06
C LYS A 226 -22.65 14.54 -0.33
N ALA A 227 -21.80 14.47 0.70
CA ALA A 227 -20.36 14.59 0.54
C ALA A 227 -19.77 13.49 -0.35
N VAL A 228 -20.22 12.25 -0.15
CA VAL A 228 -19.87 11.10 -1.01
C VAL A 228 -20.43 11.25 -2.42
N ALA A 229 -21.68 11.69 -2.59
CA ALA A 229 -22.25 11.92 -3.92
C ALA A 229 -21.48 13.01 -4.69
N TRP A 230 -21.15 14.12 -4.01
CA TRP A 230 -20.40 15.24 -4.57
C TRP A 230 -18.94 14.92 -4.88
N TYR A 231 -18.39 13.85 -4.28
CA TYR A 231 -17.06 13.37 -4.63
C TYR A 231 -16.97 13.00 -6.13
N HIS A 232 -18.01 12.35 -6.65
CA HIS A 232 -18.10 11.98 -8.07
C HIS A 232 -18.63 13.10 -8.94
N SER A 233 -19.72 13.75 -8.52
CA SER A 233 -20.27 14.90 -9.21
C SER A 233 -21.26 15.66 -8.33
N ALA A 234 -21.21 16.99 -8.37
CA ALA A 234 -22.25 17.83 -7.79
C ALA A 234 -23.57 17.83 -8.61
N ASP A 235 -23.57 17.27 -9.83
CA ASP A 235 -24.76 17.09 -10.66
C ASP A 235 -25.69 16.01 -10.07
N PRO A 236 -26.94 16.35 -9.68
CA PRO A 236 -27.90 15.41 -9.11
C PRO A 236 -28.19 14.19 -10.00
N SER A 237 -28.15 14.36 -11.33
CA SER A 237 -28.45 13.29 -12.30
C SER A 237 -27.41 12.18 -12.31
N ARG A 238 -26.16 12.50 -11.92
CA ARG A 238 -25.03 11.56 -11.85
C ARG A 238 -24.83 10.98 -10.45
N GLY A 239 -25.24 11.73 -9.41
CA GLY A 239 -25.08 11.34 -8.01
C GLY A 239 -25.89 10.10 -7.60
N GLY A 240 -27.10 9.91 -8.13
CA GLY A 240 -27.97 8.79 -7.79
C GLY A 240 -27.38 7.41 -8.12
N PRO A 241 -27.05 7.11 -9.39
CA PRO A 241 -26.42 5.86 -9.78
C PRO A 241 -25.06 5.62 -9.10
N TYR A 242 -24.27 6.67 -8.90
CA TYR A 242 -23.00 6.58 -8.17
C TYR A 242 -23.20 6.12 -6.73
N LEU A 243 -24.13 6.77 -6.00
CA LEU A 243 -24.43 6.46 -4.61
C LEU A 243 -24.97 5.03 -4.46
N ALA A 244 -25.78 4.56 -5.40
CA ALA A 244 -26.28 3.18 -5.39
C ALA A 244 -25.13 2.15 -5.46
N ARG A 245 -24.14 2.36 -6.34
CA ARG A 245 -22.94 1.50 -6.42
C ARG A 245 -22.10 1.58 -5.15
N PHE A 246 -21.90 2.78 -4.61
CA PHE A 246 -21.24 2.98 -3.33
C PHE A 246 -21.93 2.19 -2.20
N MET A 247 -23.25 2.30 -2.06
CA MET A 247 -24.00 1.61 -1.01
C MET A 247 -23.91 0.08 -1.14
N ASN A 248 -23.87 -0.45 -2.37
CA ASN A 248 -23.66 -1.87 -2.60
C ASN A 248 -22.28 -2.33 -2.09
N HIS A 249 -21.22 -1.58 -2.40
CA HIS A 249 -19.89 -1.87 -1.88
C HIS A 249 -19.82 -1.74 -0.36
N PHE A 250 -20.42 -0.68 0.20
CA PHE A 250 -20.43 -0.43 1.63
C PHE A 250 -21.09 -1.58 2.41
N LYS A 251 -22.27 -2.04 1.97
CA LYS A 251 -22.97 -3.18 2.58
C LYS A 251 -22.17 -4.49 2.48
N GLN A 252 -21.52 -4.74 1.35
CA GLN A 252 -20.71 -5.96 1.16
C GLN A 252 -19.47 -6.00 2.08
N MET A 253 -18.96 -4.84 2.49
CA MET A 253 -17.85 -4.75 3.43
C MET A 253 -18.32 -4.97 4.87
N ASP A 254 -19.49 -4.43 5.21
CA ASP A 254 -20.12 -4.60 6.53
C ASP A 254 -20.43 -6.07 6.83
N SER A 255 -21.00 -6.78 5.84
CA SER A 255 -21.34 -8.20 5.96
C SER A 255 -20.15 -9.15 6.03
N ARG A 256 -18.92 -8.66 5.79
CA ARG A 256 -17.68 -9.45 5.87
C ARG A 256 -16.83 -9.10 7.09
N ALA A 257 -17.25 -8.08 7.85
CA ALA A 257 -16.64 -7.69 9.12
C ALA A 257 -17.29 -8.39 10.33
N GLN A 258 -18.47 -9.02 10.11
CA GLN A 258 -19.17 -9.93 11.02
C GLN A 258 -18.85 -11.38 10.66
#